data_AF-A0A2D4IAD8-F1
#
_entry.id   AF-A0A2D4IAD8-F1
#
_cell.length_a   1.000
_cell.length_b   1.000
_cell.length_c   1.000
_cell.angle_alpha   90.00
_cell.angle_beta   90.00
_cell.angle_gamma   90.00
#
_symmetry.space_group_name_H-M   'P 1'
#
loop_
_entity.id
_entity.type
_entity.pdbx_description
1 polymer ?
#
loop_
_entity_poly.entity_id
_entity_poly.type
_entity_poly.pdbx_seq_one_letter_code
_entity_poly.pdbx_strand_id
1 'polypeptide(L)'
;NGKVVKDYYKIITKPMDLQTLRENVRRRLYPSREEFREHLELIVKNSATYNGPKHSLTQISQSMLDLCDQKLKEREDKLARLEKAINPLLDDDDQVAFSFILDNIVTQKMKVVPDSWPFHHPVNKKFVPDYYKVIISPMDLETIRKNISKHKYQNREVFLDDVNLILGNSIKYNGPDSQYTKTAQEIVNICYQTLAEYDEHLTQLERDISTAKEAALEEADLESLDPMTPGPYTPQPPDLYDTNTSLSMSRDASLYQDESNLSAMDTPTTTPEKQSAQMRQGQGRLGEEDSDVDIEGLDEDE
;
A
#
# COMPACT_ATOMS: atom_id res chain seq x y z
N ASN A 1 23.18 -17.15 -13.47
CA ASN A 1 24.31 -17.50 -14.37
C ASN A 1 25.70 -17.38 -13.71
N GLY A 2 25.81 -17.35 -12.37
CA GLY A 2 27.09 -17.12 -11.67
C GLY A 2 28.17 -18.21 -11.83
N LYS A 3 27.86 -19.31 -12.53
CA LYS A 3 28.83 -20.36 -12.86
C LYS A 3 29.65 -20.05 -14.12
N VAL A 4 29.15 -19.18 -15.01
CA VAL A 4 29.79 -18.88 -16.32
C VAL A 4 30.61 -17.59 -16.25
N VAL A 5 30.13 -16.58 -15.53
CA VAL A 5 30.82 -15.30 -15.33
C VAL A 5 30.98 -15.07 -13.83
N LYS A 6 32.09 -15.55 -13.27
CA LYS A 6 32.27 -15.75 -11.82
C LYS A 6 32.51 -14.45 -11.05
N ASP A 7 32.95 -13.41 -11.73
CA ASP A 7 33.30 -12.09 -11.21
C ASP A 7 32.17 -11.07 -11.38
N TYR A 8 31.15 -11.35 -12.20
CA TYR A 8 30.02 -10.44 -12.44
C TYR A 8 29.39 -9.91 -11.14
N TYR A 9 29.06 -10.80 -10.20
CA TYR A 9 28.43 -10.42 -8.93
C TYR A 9 29.41 -9.80 -7.91
N LYS A 10 30.72 -9.77 -8.21
CA LYS A 10 31.70 -9.01 -7.43
C LYS A 10 31.76 -7.54 -7.88
N ILE A 11 31.43 -7.29 -9.14
CA ILE A 11 31.46 -5.95 -9.76
C ILE A 11 30.08 -5.29 -9.68
N ILE A 12 29.02 -6.06 -9.95
CA ILE A 12 27.64 -5.57 -9.98
C ILE A 12 26.95 -5.89 -8.66
N THR A 13 26.68 -4.86 -7.86
CA THR A 13 26.07 -4.97 -6.52
C THR A 13 24.54 -5.07 -6.56
N LYS A 14 23.91 -4.52 -7.59
CA LYS A 14 22.46 -4.56 -7.81
C LYS A 14 22.16 -5.17 -9.18
N PRO A 15 22.24 -6.51 -9.34
CA PRO A 15 21.95 -7.16 -10.61
C PRO A 15 20.47 -6.98 -10.97
N MET A 16 20.20 -6.80 -12.25
CA MET A 16 18.84 -6.71 -12.79
C MET A 16 18.79 -7.31 -14.19
N ASP A 17 17.67 -7.93 -14.53
CA ASP A 17 17.40 -8.56 -15.81
C ASP A 17 15.89 -8.59 -16.08
N LEU A 18 15.48 -8.88 -17.32
CA LEU A 18 14.07 -8.85 -17.71
C LEU A 18 13.19 -9.90 -17.01
N GLN A 19 13.76 -11.03 -16.58
CA GLN A 19 13.02 -12.02 -15.81
C GLN A 19 12.73 -11.49 -14.41
N THR A 20 13.74 -10.99 -13.72
CA THR A 20 13.59 -10.34 -12.41
C THR A 20 12.63 -9.15 -12.48
N LEU A 21 12.75 -8.31 -13.52
CA LEU A 21 11.85 -7.18 -13.76
C LEU A 21 10.39 -7.63 -13.92
N ARG A 22 10.14 -8.70 -14.69
CA ARG A 22 8.79 -9.29 -14.86
C ARG A 22 8.23 -9.86 -13.56
N GLU A 23 9.08 -10.51 -12.76
CA GLU A 23 8.69 -11.03 -11.44
C GLU A 23 8.30 -9.90 -10.48
N ASN A 24 9.05 -8.79 -10.49
CA ASN A 24 8.73 -7.59 -9.70
C ASN A 24 7.40 -6.94 -10.11
N VAL A 25 7.11 -6.87 -11.42
CA VAL A 25 5.80 -6.41 -11.92
C VAL A 25 4.67 -7.31 -11.39
N ARG A 26 4.83 -8.63 -11.46
CA ARG A 26 3.82 -9.59 -10.95
C ARG A 26 3.59 -9.48 -9.45
N ARG A 27 4.64 -9.09 -8.70
CA ARG A 27 4.58 -8.85 -7.26
C ARG A 27 4.03 -7.46 -6.91
N ARG A 28 3.59 -6.67 -7.89
CA ARG A 28 3.08 -5.29 -7.73
C ARG A 28 4.10 -4.37 -7.05
N LEU A 29 5.39 -4.54 -7.36
CA LEU A 29 6.47 -3.77 -6.73
C LEU A 29 6.57 -2.33 -7.24
N TYR A 30 5.96 -2.03 -8.39
CA TYR A 30 6.07 -0.75 -9.07
C TYR A 30 4.73 0.00 -9.00
N PRO A 31 4.61 1.00 -8.11
CA PRO A 31 3.43 1.85 -8.06
C PRO A 31 3.40 2.86 -9.22
N SER A 32 4.56 3.21 -9.78
CA SER A 32 4.66 4.10 -10.95
C SER A 32 5.62 3.60 -12.03
N ARG A 33 5.55 4.26 -13.19
CA ARG A 33 6.49 4.08 -14.31
C ARG A 33 7.92 4.46 -13.94
N GLU A 34 8.11 5.35 -12.95
CA GLU A 34 9.45 5.80 -12.55
C GLU A 34 10.25 4.67 -11.91
N GLU A 35 9.70 3.97 -10.91
CA GLU A 35 10.43 2.87 -10.27
C GLU A 35 10.65 1.68 -11.22
N PHE A 36 9.68 1.42 -12.10
CA PHE A 36 9.84 0.40 -13.15
C PHE A 36 10.99 0.78 -14.10
N ARG A 37 11.02 2.03 -14.57
CA ARG A 37 12.04 2.54 -15.49
C ARG A 37 13.42 2.57 -14.82
N GLU A 38 13.52 2.92 -13.54
CA GLU A 38 14.78 2.90 -12.79
C GLU A 38 15.41 1.50 -12.79
N HIS A 39 14.61 0.46 -12.51
CA HIS A 39 15.09 -0.92 -12.57
C HIS A 39 15.43 -1.37 -14.01
N LEU A 40 14.72 -0.90 -15.03
CA LEU A 40 15.09 -1.17 -16.41
C LEU A 40 16.43 -0.48 -16.80
N GLU A 41 16.62 0.78 -16.41
CA GLU A 41 17.85 1.54 -16.63
C GLU A 41 19.04 0.89 -15.92
N LEU A 42 18.81 0.24 -14.77
CA LEU A 42 19.84 -0.51 -14.06
C LEU A 42 20.44 -1.65 -14.91
N ILE A 43 19.68 -2.25 -15.83
CA ILE A 43 20.21 -3.23 -16.79
C ILE A 43 21.26 -2.58 -17.69
N VAL A 44 20.98 -1.36 -18.18
CA VAL A 44 21.92 -0.59 -19.02
C VAL A 44 23.14 -0.17 -18.23
N LYS A 45 22.95 0.38 -17.03
CA LYS A 45 24.05 0.79 -16.13
C LYS A 45 24.96 -0.39 -15.81
N ASN A 46 24.40 -1.54 -15.46
CA ASN A 46 25.17 -2.76 -15.18
C ASN A 46 25.94 -3.25 -16.41
N SER A 47 25.34 -3.19 -17.60
CA SER A 47 26.05 -3.52 -18.85
C SER A 47 27.19 -2.53 -19.12
N ALA A 48 26.98 -1.23 -18.93
CA ALA A 48 28.01 -0.22 -19.13
C ALA A 48 29.17 -0.38 -18.14
N THR A 49 28.88 -0.70 -16.88
CA THR A 49 29.88 -0.96 -15.84
C THR A 49 30.70 -2.22 -16.12
N TYR A 50 30.04 -3.31 -16.53
CA TYR A 50 30.71 -4.60 -16.71
C TYR A 50 31.36 -4.76 -18.10
N ASN A 51 30.64 -4.40 -19.16
CA ASN A 51 31.08 -4.60 -20.56
C ASN A 51 31.73 -3.34 -21.17
N GLY A 52 31.47 -2.16 -20.60
CA GLY A 52 31.91 -0.87 -21.10
C GLY A 52 30.81 -0.06 -21.80
N PRO A 53 30.90 1.28 -21.81
CA PRO A 53 29.81 2.16 -22.27
C PRO A 53 29.56 2.09 -23.78
N LYS A 54 30.58 1.79 -24.59
CA LYS A 54 30.47 1.67 -26.06
C LYS A 54 30.28 0.22 -26.53
N HIS A 55 30.22 -0.74 -25.61
CA HIS A 55 30.12 -2.16 -25.96
C HIS A 55 28.79 -2.48 -26.65
N SER A 56 28.77 -3.46 -27.56
CA SER A 56 27.58 -3.84 -28.33
C SER A 56 26.41 -4.27 -27.41
N LEU A 57 26.69 -5.03 -26.35
CA LEU A 57 25.68 -5.40 -25.34
C LEU A 57 25.07 -4.18 -24.63
N THR A 58 25.87 -3.14 -24.38
CA THR A 58 25.37 -1.90 -23.77
C THR A 58 24.47 -1.16 -24.75
N GLN A 59 24.83 -1.10 -26.03
CA GLN A 59 23.97 -0.53 -27.07
C GLN A 59 22.64 -1.29 -27.21
N ILE A 60 22.66 -2.64 -27.18
CA ILE A 60 21.46 -3.47 -27.20
C ILE A 60 20.58 -3.19 -25.97
N SER A 61 21.19 -3.10 -24.78
CA SER A 61 20.44 -2.75 -23.57
C SER A 61 19.83 -1.36 -23.62
N GLN A 62 20.53 -0.39 -24.22
CA GLN A 62 20.02 0.96 -24.44
C GLN A 62 18.81 0.95 -25.38
N SER A 63 18.86 0.18 -26.48
CA SER A 63 17.70 0.07 -27.38
C SER A 63 16.45 -0.50 -26.70
N MET A 64 16.60 -1.35 -25.67
CA MET A 64 15.47 -1.81 -24.86
C MET A 64 14.88 -0.67 -24.00
N LEU A 65 15.73 0.17 -23.41
CA LEU A 65 15.29 1.33 -22.64
C LEU A 65 14.62 2.38 -23.54
N ASP A 66 15.18 2.65 -24.72
CA ASP A 66 14.60 3.59 -25.69
C ASP A 66 13.20 3.17 -26.15
N LEU A 67 13.01 1.87 -26.43
CA LEU A 67 11.70 1.30 -26.76
C LEU A 67 10.73 1.42 -25.59
N CYS A 68 11.20 1.21 -24.36
CA CYS A 68 10.38 1.40 -23.17
C CYS A 68 9.91 2.86 -23.05
N ASP A 69 10.82 3.82 -23.19
CA ASP A 69 10.49 5.25 -23.12
C ASP A 69 9.47 5.65 -24.19
N GLN A 70 9.62 5.13 -25.41
CA GLN A 70 8.62 5.31 -26.46
C GLN A 70 7.24 4.75 -26.05
N LYS A 71 7.19 3.55 -25.49
CA LYS A 71 5.93 2.90 -25.08
C LYS A 71 5.26 3.57 -23.88
N LEU A 72 6.07 4.06 -22.92
CA LEU A 72 5.57 4.84 -21.79
C LEU A 72 4.97 6.17 -22.28
N LYS A 73 5.61 6.83 -23.25
CA LYS A 73 5.11 8.07 -23.86
C LYS A 73 3.82 7.87 -24.66
N GLU A 74 3.70 6.78 -25.43
CA GLU A 74 2.46 6.44 -26.16
C GLU A 74 1.24 6.27 -25.24
N ARG A 75 1.45 5.93 -23.96
CA ARG A 75 0.41 5.67 -22.97
C ARG A 75 0.47 6.66 -21.80
N GLU A 76 1.10 7.81 -21.99
CA GLU A 76 1.42 8.76 -20.92
C GLU A 76 0.18 9.15 -20.10
N ASP A 77 -0.90 9.58 -20.75
CA ASP A 77 -2.13 10.00 -20.06
C ASP A 77 -2.76 8.86 -19.24
N LYS A 78 -2.81 7.65 -19.82
CA LYS A 78 -3.38 6.48 -19.15
C LYS A 78 -2.52 6.05 -17.97
N LEU A 79 -1.20 6.05 -18.12
CA LEU A 79 -0.27 5.70 -17.03
C LEU A 79 -0.32 6.75 -15.92
N ALA A 80 -0.34 8.05 -16.25
CA ALA A 80 -0.44 9.12 -15.26
C ALA A 80 -1.73 9.03 -14.43
N ARG A 81 -2.86 8.71 -15.08
CA ARG A 81 -4.13 8.46 -14.36
C ARG A 81 -4.07 7.22 -13.48
N LEU A 82 -3.51 6.11 -13.97
CA LEU A 82 -3.35 4.89 -13.18
C LEU A 82 -2.41 5.09 -11.98
N GLU A 83 -1.32 5.84 -12.16
CA GLU A 83 -0.40 6.24 -11.09
C GLU A 83 -1.12 7.07 -10.03
N LYS A 84 -1.92 8.05 -10.47
CA LYS A 84 -2.77 8.83 -9.58
C LYS A 84 -3.84 7.97 -8.88
N ALA A 85 -4.43 6.98 -9.55
CA ALA A 85 -5.38 6.08 -8.91
C ALA A 85 -4.72 5.15 -7.88
N ILE A 86 -3.47 4.72 -8.14
CA ILE A 86 -2.67 3.89 -7.22
C ILE A 86 -2.23 4.71 -6.00
N ASN A 87 -1.84 5.97 -6.20
CA ASN A 87 -1.47 6.89 -5.14
C ASN A 87 -2.16 8.26 -5.34
N PRO A 88 -3.42 8.43 -4.89
CA PRO A 88 -4.21 9.64 -5.13
C PRO A 88 -3.62 10.92 -4.54
N LEU A 89 -2.73 10.77 -3.56
CA LEU A 89 -2.13 11.87 -2.82
C LEU A 89 -0.64 12.05 -3.20
N LEU A 90 -0.20 11.43 -4.30
CA LEU A 90 1.14 11.66 -4.85
C LEU A 90 1.22 13.14 -5.30
N ASP A 91 2.15 13.89 -4.69
CA ASP A 91 2.35 15.33 -4.91
C ASP A 91 1.16 16.23 -4.54
N ASP A 92 0.27 15.75 -3.66
CA ASP A 92 -0.86 16.54 -3.17
C ASP A 92 -0.40 17.53 -2.07
N ASP A 93 -0.46 18.83 -2.40
CA ASP A 93 -0.03 19.92 -1.51
C ASP A 93 -0.81 19.92 -0.18
N ASP A 94 -2.09 19.53 -0.19
CA ASP A 94 -2.94 19.50 0.99
C ASP A 94 -2.51 18.36 1.93
N GLN A 95 -2.22 17.17 1.40
CA GLN A 95 -1.66 16.06 2.19
C GLN A 95 -0.29 16.40 2.76
N VAL A 96 0.57 17.10 2.01
CA VAL A 96 1.88 17.56 2.50
C VAL A 96 1.69 18.60 3.62
N ALA A 97 0.82 19.58 3.43
CA ALA A 97 0.51 20.60 4.43
C ALA A 97 -0.07 19.99 5.71
N PHE A 98 -1.01 19.06 5.58
CA PHE A 98 -1.59 18.32 6.70
C PHE A 98 -0.53 17.56 7.48
N SER A 99 0.35 16.84 6.76
CA SER A 99 1.45 16.09 7.37
C SER A 99 2.43 17.02 8.09
N PHE A 100 2.73 18.18 7.51
CA PHE A 100 3.59 19.19 8.15
C PHE A 100 3.00 19.71 9.46
N ILE A 101 1.70 19.97 9.51
CA ILE A 101 1.04 20.41 10.75
C ILE A 101 1.15 19.31 11.82
N LEU A 102 0.85 18.05 11.47
CA LEU A 102 0.98 16.93 12.41
C LEU A 102 2.42 16.78 12.93
N ASP A 103 3.45 16.90 12.06
CA ASP A 103 4.85 16.80 12.51
C ASP A 103 5.23 17.94 13.45
N ASN A 104 4.72 19.15 13.21
CA ASN A 104 4.90 20.28 14.12
C ASN A 104 4.23 20.04 15.47
N ILE A 105 3.03 19.46 15.51
CA ILE A 105 2.38 19.11 16.78
C ILE A 105 3.25 18.12 17.55
N VAL A 106 3.78 17.09 16.87
CA VAL A 106 4.66 16.11 17.53
C VAL A 106 5.94 16.78 18.05
N THR A 107 6.63 17.55 17.22
CA THR A 107 7.95 18.10 17.55
C THR A 107 7.91 19.30 18.49
N GLN A 108 6.96 20.22 18.29
CA GLN A 108 6.89 21.49 19.02
C GLN A 108 6.00 21.44 20.26
N LYS A 109 5.10 20.46 20.37
CA LYS A 109 4.16 20.34 21.49
C LYS A 109 4.39 19.05 22.27
N MET A 110 4.21 17.89 21.62
CA MET A 110 4.23 16.59 22.31
C MET A 110 5.61 16.23 22.86
N LYS A 111 6.69 16.43 22.09
CA LYS A 111 8.07 16.15 22.56
C LYS A 111 8.59 17.16 23.58
N VAL A 112 7.92 18.30 23.74
CA VAL A 112 8.29 19.37 24.69
C VAL A 112 7.69 19.13 26.08
N VAL A 113 6.75 18.17 26.20
CA VAL A 113 6.19 17.77 27.49
C VAL A 113 7.32 17.36 28.45
N PRO A 114 7.36 17.87 29.69
CA PRO A 114 8.37 17.50 30.67
C PRO A 114 8.44 15.98 30.86
N ASP A 115 9.66 15.45 30.94
CA ASP A 115 9.94 14.02 31.14
C ASP A 115 9.35 13.07 30.07
N SER A 116 8.97 13.60 28.89
CA SER A 116 8.40 12.81 27.79
C SER A 116 9.41 11.95 27.02
N TRP A 117 10.71 12.11 27.26
CA TRP A 117 11.79 11.43 26.53
C TRP A 117 11.64 9.89 26.41
N PRO A 118 11.05 9.14 27.37
CA PRO A 118 10.84 7.69 27.21
C PRO A 118 9.88 7.32 26.07
N PHE A 119 9.04 8.26 25.63
CA PHE A 119 8.07 8.07 24.55
C PHE A 119 8.58 8.59 23.20
N HIS A 120 9.78 9.18 23.16
CA HIS A 120 10.31 9.78 21.93
C HIS A 120 10.77 8.74 20.91
N HIS A 121 11.13 7.55 21.37
CA HIS A 121 11.69 6.45 20.58
C HIS A 121 11.06 5.12 21.00
N PRO A 122 11.16 4.07 20.16
CA PRO A 122 10.71 2.73 20.56
C PRO A 122 11.40 2.28 21.87
N VAL A 123 10.64 1.63 22.75
CA VAL A 123 11.16 1.16 24.04
C VAL A 123 12.35 0.22 23.85
N ASN A 124 13.49 0.53 24.45
CA ASN A 124 14.69 -0.27 24.26
C ASN A 124 14.60 -1.60 25.02
N LYS A 125 14.48 -2.70 24.28
CA LYS A 125 14.40 -4.07 24.82
C LYS A 125 15.57 -4.46 25.74
N LYS A 126 16.75 -3.84 25.60
CA LYS A 126 17.89 -4.12 26.49
C LYS A 126 17.61 -3.66 27.93
N PHE A 127 16.90 -2.55 28.09
CA PHE A 127 16.56 -1.98 29.40
C PHE A 127 15.20 -2.45 29.92
N VAL A 128 14.29 -2.81 29.01
CA VAL A 128 12.94 -3.29 29.35
C VAL A 128 12.64 -4.61 28.62
N PRO A 129 13.19 -5.76 29.08
CA PRO A 129 13.24 -7.01 28.32
C PRO A 129 11.88 -7.68 28.06
N ASP A 130 10.91 -7.44 28.92
CA ASP A 130 9.57 -8.02 28.88
C ASP A 130 8.54 -7.14 28.15
N TYR A 131 8.88 -5.88 27.81
CA TYR A 131 7.95 -4.94 27.18
C TYR A 131 7.24 -5.52 25.95
N TYR A 132 8.01 -6.05 25.00
CA TYR A 132 7.49 -6.62 23.76
C TYR A 132 6.82 -7.99 23.93
N LYS A 133 6.83 -8.57 25.15
CA LYS A 133 6.01 -9.75 25.49
C LYS A 133 4.63 -9.34 25.99
N VAL A 134 4.53 -8.17 26.63
CA VAL A 134 3.28 -7.64 27.21
C VAL A 134 2.52 -6.75 26.22
N ILE A 135 3.25 -5.92 25.49
CA ILE A 135 2.72 -4.96 24.52
C ILE A 135 2.79 -5.57 23.12
N ILE A 136 1.62 -5.77 22.53
CA ILE A 136 1.44 -6.42 21.22
C ILE A 136 1.71 -5.41 20.09
N SER A 137 1.20 -4.19 20.23
CA SER A 137 1.30 -3.13 19.23
C SER A 137 2.04 -1.94 19.84
N PRO A 138 3.39 -1.96 19.89
CA PRO A 138 4.18 -0.85 20.42
C PRO A 138 4.01 0.40 19.55
N MET A 139 4.03 1.58 20.18
CA MET A 139 3.97 2.87 19.50
C MET A 139 4.77 3.92 20.26
N ASP A 140 5.34 4.87 19.53
CA ASP A 140 6.19 5.94 20.04
C ASP A 140 6.19 7.14 19.08
N LEU A 141 6.68 8.30 19.53
CA LEU A 141 6.63 9.53 18.75
C LEU A 141 7.53 9.49 17.51
N GLU A 142 8.67 8.78 17.51
CA GLU A 142 9.50 8.65 16.31
C GLU A 142 8.80 7.80 15.24
N THR A 143 8.16 6.69 15.65
CA THR A 143 7.35 5.87 14.74
C THR A 143 6.19 6.68 14.17
N ILE A 144 5.51 7.48 14.99
CA ILE A 144 4.47 8.40 14.50
C ILE A 144 5.05 9.37 13.47
N ARG A 145 6.21 10.01 13.74
CA ARG A 145 6.84 10.92 12.76
C ARG A 145 7.23 10.22 11.46
N LYS A 146 7.73 9.00 11.51
CA LYS A 146 8.00 8.17 10.31
C LYS A 146 6.74 7.85 9.52
N ASN A 147 5.61 7.70 10.19
CA ASN A 147 4.31 7.53 9.55
C ASN A 147 3.82 8.85 8.93
N ILE A 148 4.04 9.99 9.60
CA ILE A 148 3.72 11.33 9.05
C ILE A 148 4.52 11.58 7.78
N SER A 149 5.84 11.31 7.80
CA SER A 149 6.71 11.52 6.62
C SER A 149 6.37 10.62 5.43
N LYS A 150 5.59 9.55 5.67
CA LYS A 150 5.07 8.64 4.64
C LYS A 150 3.62 8.96 4.28
N HIS A 151 3.09 10.08 4.75
CA HIS A 151 1.70 10.51 4.54
C HIS A 151 0.67 9.43 4.95
N LYS A 152 0.96 8.65 6.00
CA LYS A 152 0.07 7.57 6.49
C LYS A 152 -1.28 8.12 6.96
N TYR A 153 -1.30 9.33 7.50
CA TYR A 153 -2.48 9.93 8.12
C TYR A 153 -3.17 10.87 7.14
N GLN A 154 -4.36 10.49 6.67
CA GLN A 154 -5.22 11.33 5.83
C GLN A 154 -6.23 12.15 6.65
N ASN A 155 -6.37 11.84 7.94
CA ASN A 155 -7.19 12.59 8.89
C ASN A 155 -6.63 12.46 10.31
N ARG A 156 -7.14 13.31 11.20
CA ARG A 156 -6.73 13.38 12.61
C ARG A 156 -7.11 12.13 13.39
N GLU A 157 -8.17 11.44 13.02
CA GLU A 157 -8.64 10.24 13.72
C GLU A 157 -7.61 9.12 13.64
N VAL A 158 -7.09 8.83 12.43
CA VAL A 158 -6.05 7.80 12.23
C VAL A 158 -4.74 8.18 12.94
N PHE A 159 -4.42 9.48 13.00
CA PHE A 159 -3.28 9.97 13.78
C PHE A 159 -3.50 9.79 15.29
N LEU A 160 -4.69 10.14 15.78
CA LEU A 160 -5.09 10.02 17.18
C LEU A 160 -5.14 8.56 17.65
N ASP A 161 -5.44 7.60 16.78
CA ASP A 161 -5.36 6.18 17.11
C ASP A 161 -3.95 5.78 17.55
N ASP A 162 -2.91 6.18 16.79
CA ASP A 162 -1.51 5.91 17.15
C ASP A 162 -1.08 6.71 18.39
N VAL A 163 -1.56 7.95 18.56
CA VAL A 163 -1.28 8.77 19.76
C VAL A 163 -1.91 8.15 21.02
N ASN A 164 -3.18 7.73 20.95
CA ASN A 164 -3.87 7.07 22.05
C ASN A 164 -3.30 5.69 22.36
N LEU A 165 -2.74 5.01 21.36
CA LEU A 165 -2.04 3.73 21.55
C LEU A 165 -0.80 3.89 22.45
N ILE A 166 -0.09 5.02 22.41
CA ILE A 166 1.02 5.30 23.34
C ILE A 166 0.52 5.30 24.79
N LEU A 167 -0.58 6.01 25.06
CA LEU A 167 -1.20 6.06 26.38
C LEU A 167 -1.75 4.69 26.81
N GLY A 168 -2.48 4.00 25.93
CA GLY A 168 -3.03 2.67 26.20
C GLY A 168 -1.94 1.65 26.53
N ASN A 169 -0.82 1.67 25.80
CA ASN A 169 0.35 0.84 26.09
C ASN A 169 0.99 1.20 27.44
N SER A 170 1.09 2.50 27.75
CA SER A 170 1.62 2.96 29.03
C SER A 170 0.75 2.51 30.20
N ILE A 171 -0.58 2.65 30.12
CA ILE A 171 -1.54 2.15 31.13
C ILE A 171 -1.38 0.64 31.31
N LYS A 172 -1.33 -0.11 30.20
CA LYS A 172 -1.24 -1.58 30.23
C LYS A 172 0.06 -2.08 30.86
N TYR A 173 1.19 -1.45 30.55
CA TYR A 173 2.50 -1.91 31.01
C TYR A 173 2.89 -1.33 32.37
N ASN A 174 2.70 -0.02 32.56
CA ASN A 174 3.15 0.70 33.77
C ASN A 174 2.06 0.80 34.85
N GLY A 175 0.79 0.62 34.50
CA GLY A 175 -0.36 0.82 35.38
C GLY A 175 -0.89 2.26 35.39
N PRO A 176 -2.19 2.47 35.69
CA PRO A 176 -2.87 3.76 35.53
C PRO A 176 -2.28 4.89 36.41
N ASP A 177 -1.75 4.56 37.58
CA ASP A 177 -1.21 5.54 38.54
C ASP A 177 0.27 5.88 38.32
N SER A 178 0.94 5.22 37.35
CA SER A 178 2.36 5.40 37.08
C SER A 178 2.69 6.81 36.61
N GLN A 179 3.88 7.32 36.98
CA GLN A 179 4.38 8.59 36.47
C GLN A 179 4.46 8.60 34.94
N TYR A 180 4.85 7.46 34.33
CA TYR A 180 4.94 7.35 32.87
C TYR A 180 3.58 7.47 32.21
N THR A 181 2.55 6.92 32.85
CA THR A 181 1.17 7.02 32.37
C THR A 181 0.64 8.44 32.48
N LYS A 182 0.96 9.15 33.57
CA LYS A 182 0.62 10.58 33.71
C LYS A 182 1.30 11.44 32.64
N THR A 183 2.59 11.20 32.35
CA THR A 183 3.29 11.89 31.26
C THR A 183 2.68 11.56 29.90
N ALA A 184 2.36 10.29 29.63
CA ALA A 184 1.70 9.89 28.39
C ALA A 184 0.31 10.55 28.24
N GLN A 185 -0.44 10.66 29.33
CA GLN A 185 -1.73 11.35 29.35
C GLN A 185 -1.57 12.82 29.01
N GLU A 186 -0.54 13.49 29.54
CA GLU A 186 -0.26 14.89 29.22
C GLU A 186 0.13 15.11 27.76
N ILE A 187 0.92 14.19 27.18
CA ILE A 187 1.22 14.18 25.74
C ILE A 187 -0.07 14.12 24.91
N VAL A 188 -0.99 13.21 25.27
CA VAL A 188 -2.29 13.07 24.60
C VAL A 188 -3.12 14.34 24.76
N ASN A 189 -3.22 14.90 25.97
CA ASN A 189 -3.99 16.11 26.24
C ASN A 189 -3.52 17.29 25.39
N ILE A 190 -2.21 17.55 25.36
CA ILE A 190 -1.62 18.63 24.56
C ILE A 190 -1.84 18.40 23.07
N CYS A 191 -1.78 17.14 22.61
CA CYS A 191 -2.11 16.79 21.23
C CYS A 191 -3.55 17.18 20.88
N TYR A 192 -4.54 16.75 21.68
CA TYR A 192 -5.95 17.11 21.49
C TYR A 192 -6.19 18.62 21.53
N GLN A 193 -5.59 19.31 22.51
CA GLN A 193 -5.72 20.77 22.62
C GLN A 193 -5.17 21.49 21.39
N THR A 194 -4.01 21.07 20.89
CA THR A 194 -3.39 21.69 19.71
C THR A 194 -4.17 21.36 18.44
N LEU A 195 -4.70 20.14 18.30
CA LEU A 195 -5.56 19.78 17.17
C LEU A 195 -6.86 20.59 17.15
N ALA A 196 -7.40 20.93 18.33
CA ALA A 196 -8.57 21.80 18.45
C ALA A 196 -8.24 23.27 18.12
N GLU A 197 -7.02 23.74 18.42
CA GLU A 197 -6.54 25.09 18.04
C GLU A 197 -6.49 25.25 16.51
N TYR A 198 -6.12 24.20 15.79
CA TYR A 198 -6.05 24.19 14.32
C TYR A 198 -7.28 23.58 13.64
N ASP A 199 -8.41 23.45 14.35
CA ASP A 199 -9.56 22.65 13.89
C ASP A 199 -10.08 23.07 12.52
N GLU A 200 -10.29 24.37 12.29
CA GLU A 200 -10.82 24.89 11.03
C GLU A 200 -9.91 24.54 9.84
N HIS A 201 -8.59 24.77 10.00
CA HIS A 201 -7.60 24.52 8.96
C HIS A 201 -7.44 23.02 8.68
N LEU A 202 -7.36 22.21 9.74
CA LEU A 202 -7.22 20.76 9.60
C LEU A 202 -8.47 20.14 8.98
N THR A 203 -9.67 20.62 9.35
CA THR A 203 -10.92 20.15 8.75
C THR A 203 -11.00 20.47 7.26
N GLN A 204 -10.50 21.62 6.83
CA GLN A 204 -10.44 21.97 5.40
C GLN A 204 -9.52 21.00 4.64
N LEU A 205 -8.29 20.81 5.12
CA LEU A 205 -7.32 19.87 4.52
C LEU A 205 -7.87 18.44 4.48
N GLU A 206 -8.52 17.96 5.56
CA GLU A 206 -9.15 16.64 5.60
C GLU A 206 -10.22 16.47 4.52
N ARG A 207 -11.03 17.51 4.26
CA ARG A 207 -12.03 17.48 3.19
C ARG A 207 -11.39 17.45 1.81
N ASP A 208 -10.37 18.28 1.59
CA ASP A 208 -9.70 18.38 0.29
C ASP A 208 -8.98 17.07 -0.05
N ILE A 209 -8.24 16.50 0.91
CA ILE A 209 -7.59 15.17 0.81
C ILE A 209 -8.63 14.08 0.50
N SER A 210 -9.77 14.08 1.21
CA SER A 210 -10.83 13.09 0.98
C SER A 210 -11.44 13.23 -0.42
N THR A 211 -11.70 14.47 -0.86
CA THR A 211 -12.31 14.76 -2.16
C THR A 211 -11.36 14.38 -3.30
N ALA A 212 -10.06 14.70 -3.19
CA ALA A 212 -9.05 14.33 -4.17
C ALA A 212 -8.94 12.81 -4.33
N LYS A 213 -9.01 12.09 -3.20
CA LYS A 213 -8.99 10.62 -3.19
C LYS A 213 -10.22 10.00 -3.85
N GLU A 214 -11.41 10.53 -3.57
CA GLU A 214 -12.66 10.05 -4.17
C GLU A 214 -12.68 10.32 -5.69
N ALA A 215 -12.32 11.53 -6.11
CA ALA A 215 -12.25 11.89 -7.53
C ALA A 215 -11.27 11.01 -8.32
N ALA A 216 -10.11 10.68 -7.73
CA ALA A 216 -9.14 9.79 -8.38
C ALA A 216 -9.66 8.35 -8.52
N LEU A 217 -10.48 7.88 -7.57
CA LEU A 217 -11.06 6.54 -7.62
C LEU A 217 -12.22 6.48 -8.63
N GLU A 218 -13.08 7.51 -8.68
CA GLU A 218 -14.17 7.61 -9.66
C GLU A 218 -13.65 7.67 -11.10
N GLU A 219 -12.58 8.44 -11.35
CA GLU A 219 -11.94 8.52 -12.68
C GLU A 219 -11.43 7.14 -13.14
N ALA A 220 -10.93 6.32 -12.20
CA ALA A 220 -10.48 4.97 -12.48
C ALA A 220 -11.64 3.99 -12.74
N ASP A 221 -12.74 4.10 -12.00
CA ASP A 221 -13.91 3.21 -12.13
C ASP A 221 -14.68 3.45 -13.43
N LEU A 222 -14.80 4.70 -13.89
CA LEU A 222 -15.47 5.04 -15.15
C LEU A 222 -14.79 4.44 -16.38
N GLU A 223 -13.48 4.18 -16.34
CA GLU A 223 -12.74 3.53 -17.44
C GLU A 223 -12.95 2.01 -17.49
N SER A 224 -13.43 1.39 -16.40
CA SER A 224 -13.76 -0.05 -16.38
C SER A 224 -15.02 -0.40 -17.17
N LEU A 225 -15.82 0.61 -17.54
CA LEU A 225 -17.10 0.48 -18.26
C LEU A 225 -16.98 0.68 -19.77
N ASP A 226 -15.77 0.70 -20.33
CA ASP A 226 -15.62 0.72 -21.79
C ASP A 226 -16.12 -0.61 -22.39
N PRO A 227 -17.14 -0.59 -23.29
CA PRO A 227 -17.69 -1.80 -23.87
C PRO A 227 -16.64 -2.45 -24.77
N MET A 228 -16.49 -3.77 -24.63
CA MET A 228 -15.84 -4.69 -25.58
C MET A 228 -15.66 -4.06 -26.96
N THR A 229 -14.44 -3.64 -27.29
CA THR A 229 -14.07 -3.44 -28.68
C THR A 229 -14.04 -4.83 -29.32
N PRO A 230 -14.96 -5.16 -30.25
CA PRO A 230 -14.84 -6.41 -30.97
C PRO A 230 -13.58 -6.28 -31.83
N GLY A 231 -12.54 -7.06 -31.52
CA GLY A 231 -11.38 -7.14 -32.38
C GLY A 231 -11.82 -7.49 -33.81
N PRO A 232 -11.25 -6.89 -34.87
CA PRO A 232 -11.62 -7.26 -36.22
C PRO A 232 -10.96 -8.59 -36.57
N TYR A 233 -11.55 -9.69 -36.11
CA TYR A 233 -11.52 -10.95 -36.85
C TYR A 233 -12.79 -10.97 -37.70
N THR A 234 -12.65 -10.55 -38.94
CA THR A 234 -13.62 -10.85 -40.00
C THR A 234 -13.32 -12.25 -40.54
N PRO A 235 -14.19 -13.25 -40.36
CA PRO A 235 -14.15 -14.45 -41.19
C PRO A 235 -14.79 -14.08 -42.54
N GLN A 236 -14.06 -14.29 -43.64
CA GLN A 236 -14.65 -14.21 -44.98
C GLN A 236 -15.81 -15.21 -45.11
N PRO A 237 -16.94 -14.85 -45.72
CA PRO A 237 -17.92 -15.84 -46.15
C PRO A 237 -17.49 -16.46 -47.49
N PRO A 238 -17.75 -17.77 -47.71
CA PRO A 238 -17.56 -18.39 -49.01
C PRO A 238 -18.70 -18.03 -49.96
N ASP A 239 -18.36 -17.74 -51.22
CA ASP A 239 -19.29 -17.55 -52.33
C ASP A 239 -20.19 -18.77 -52.53
N LEU A 240 -21.52 -18.60 -52.49
CA LEU A 240 -22.44 -19.47 -53.24
C LEU A 240 -23.69 -18.71 -53.73
N TYR A 241 -24.07 -19.15 -54.91
CA TYR A 241 -25.04 -18.71 -55.91
C TYR A 241 -26.52 -18.57 -55.49
N ASP A 242 -27.17 -17.73 -56.29
CA ASP A 242 -28.51 -17.81 -56.89
C ASP A 242 -29.83 -17.58 -56.12
N THR A 243 -30.57 -16.68 -56.77
CA THR A 243 -32.02 -16.69 -57.08
C THR A 243 -33.07 -16.12 -56.10
N ASN A 244 -33.66 -15.03 -56.59
CA ASN A 244 -35.09 -14.76 -56.70
C ASN A 244 -35.91 -14.27 -55.48
N THR A 245 -36.47 -13.08 -55.72
CA THR A 245 -37.90 -12.75 -55.52
C THR A 245 -38.31 -12.08 -54.20
N SER A 246 -38.45 -10.75 -54.34
CA SER A 246 -39.62 -9.92 -54.01
C SER A 246 -39.78 -9.30 -52.61
N LEU A 247 -40.00 -7.97 -52.68
CA LEU A 247 -41.08 -7.17 -52.07
C LEU A 247 -41.19 -7.23 -50.54
N SER A 248 -40.73 -6.20 -49.82
CA SER A 248 -41.31 -4.86 -49.66
C SER A 248 -42.11 -4.72 -48.35
N MET A 249 -41.70 -3.70 -47.60
CA MET A 249 -42.58 -2.70 -47.00
C MET A 249 -43.50 -3.11 -45.83
N SER A 250 -43.09 -2.59 -44.68
CA SER A 250 -43.78 -1.48 -43.99
C SER A 250 -44.74 -1.82 -42.86
N ARG A 251 -44.59 -0.97 -41.82
CA ARG A 251 -45.63 -0.43 -40.92
C ARG A 251 -46.14 -1.37 -39.84
N ASP A 252 -46.50 -0.91 -38.66
CA ASP A 252 -46.32 0.35 -37.93
C ASP A 252 -46.80 0.02 -36.49
N ALA A 253 -46.56 0.93 -35.56
CA ALA A 253 -47.46 1.39 -34.49
C ALA A 253 -48.61 0.44 -34.02
N SER A 254 -48.93 0.27 -32.75
CA SER A 254 -48.59 0.96 -31.49
C SER A 254 -49.60 0.45 -30.44
N LEU A 255 -49.34 0.76 -29.16
CA LEU A 255 -50.34 0.99 -28.10
C LEU A 255 -51.18 -0.21 -27.61
N TYR A 256 -51.06 -0.55 -26.31
CA TYR A 256 -51.97 -0.07 -25.26
C TYR A 256 -51.67 -0.71 -23.88
N GLN A 257 -51.63 0.15 -22.86
CA GLN A 257 -52.18 0.03 -21.48
C GLN A 257 -51.97 -1.31 -20.74
N ASP A 258 -51.20 -1.35 -19.65
CA ASP A 258 -51.50 -0.83 -18.29
C ASP A 258 -52.87 -1.25 -17.75
N GLU A 259 -52.83 -2.00 -16.64
CA GLU A 259 -53.69 -1.87 -15.45
C GLU A 259 -53.35 -3.02 -14.47
N SER A 260 -52.69 -2.61 -13.39
CA SER A 260 -53.02 -2.90 -11.99
C SER A 260 -53.44 -4.33 -11.53
N ASN A 261 -52.75 -4.81 -10.49
CA ASN A 261 -53.25 -4.81 -9.10
C ASN A 261 -53.08 -6.15 -8.32
N LEU A 262 -52.92 -5.96 -7.00
CA LEU A 262 -53.20 -6.87 -5.87
C LEU A 262 -52.10 -7.81 -5.33
N SER A 263 -51.35 -7.24 -4.39
CA SER A 263 -51.16 -7.69 -2.99
C SER A 263 -51.52 -9.14 -2.59
N ALA A 264 -50.62 -9.78 -1.83
CA ALA A 264 -50.84 -10.05 -0.39
C ALA A 264 -49.61 -10.73 0.24
N MET A 265 -49.36 -10.39 1.49
CA MET A 265 -48.33 -10.92 2.40
C MET A 265 -48.62 -12.36 2.82
N ASP A 266 -47.58 -13.12 3.19
CA ASP A 266 -47.49 -13.74 4.53
C ASP A 266 -46.11 -14.36 4.82
N THR A 267 -45.62 -14.09 6.04
CA THR A 267 -44.64 -14.86 6.83
C THR A 267 -45.30 -15.08 8.21
N PRO A 268 -44.79 -15.85 9.21
CA PRO A 268 -43.54 -16.62 9.33
C PRO A 268 -43.73 -18.01 10.05
N THR A 269 -42.61 -18.70 10.39
CA THR A 269 -42.29 -19.25 11.76
C THR A 269 -41.75 -20.72 11.84
N THR A 270 -40.56 -20.86 12.49
CA THR A 270 -39.96 -21.95 13.34
C THR A 270 -39.45 -23.33 12.82
N THR A 271 -38.10 -23.49 12.85
CA THR A 271 -37.17 -24.48 13.54
C THR A 271 -37.51 -25.98 13.72
N PRO A 272 -36.55 -26.87 14.16
CA PRO A 272 -35.11 -27.08 13.86
C PRO A 272 -34.69 -28.60 13.74
N GLU A 273 -33.46 -28.93 13.28
CA GLU A 273 -32.69 -30.19 13.61
C GLU A 273 -31.28 -30.11 12.94
N LYS A 274 -30.11 -30.10 13.62
CA LYS A 274 -29.30 -31.07 14.42
C LYS A 274 -28.29 -31.93 13.62
N GLN A 275 -27.08 -32.07 14.22
CA GLN A 275 -25.91 -32.94 13.91
C GLN A 275 -24.88 -32.36 12.90
N SER A 276 -23.56 -32.40 13.08
CA SER A 276 -22.61 -32.87 14.11
C SER A 276 -21.19 -32.43 13.67
N ALA A 277 -20.46 -31.61 14.43
CA ALA A 277 -19.28 -31.96 15.22
C ALA A 277 -18.24 -32.91 14.58
N GLN A 278 -17.01 -32.42 14.32
CA GLN A 278 -15.79 -33.16 14.65
C GLN A 278 -14.57 -32.24 14.87
N MET A 279 -14.21 -32.08 16.15
CA MET A 279 -12.88 -31.71 16.63
C MET A 279 -11.93 -32.91 16.51
N ARG A 280 -10.64 -32.66 16.28
CA ARG A 280 -9.57 -33.58 16.71
C ARG A 280 -8.36 -32.78 17.19
N GLN A 281 -8.20 -32.74 18.52
CA GLN A 281 -6.93 -32.49 19.19
C GLN A 281 -6.13 -33.80 19.25
N GLY A 282 -4.80 -33.69 19.23
CA GLY A 282 -3.85 -34.75 19.60
C GLY A 282 -2.62 -34.13 20.25
N GLN A 283 -2.42 -34.43 21.53
CA GLN A 283 -1.29 -34.01 22.36
C GLN A 283 -0.03 -34.85 22.12
N GLY A 284 1.13 -34.19 22.16
CA GLY A 284 2.26 -34.49 23.06
C GLY A 284 3.28 -35.59 22.71
N ARG A 285 4.57 -35.23 22.66
CA ARG A 285 5.65 -35.86 23.46
C ARG A 285 7.00 -35.13 23.38
N LEU A 286 7.76 -35.28 24.47
CA LEU A 286 9.04 -34.72 24.90
C LEU A 286 10.30 -35.30 24.21
N GLY A 287 11.41 -34.57 24.35
CA GLY A 287 12.82 -34.97 24.17
C GLY A 287 13.66 -33.74 23.78
N GLU A 288 14.22 -32.94 24.71
CA GLU A 288 15.54 -33.11 25.33
C GLU A 288 16.66 -33.45 24.34
N GLU A 289 17.57 -32.49 24.10
CA GLU A 289 19.02 -32.71 24.14
C GLU A 289 19.77 -31.36 24.15
N ASP A 290 20.69 -31.29 25.12
CA ASP A 290 21.58 -30.18 25.46
C ASP A 290 22.65 -29.92 24.39
N SER A 291 23.11 -28.67 24.30
CA SER A 291 24.51 -28.40 23.98
C SER A 291 24.95 -27.06 24.54
N ASP A 292 25.59 -27.13 25.70
CA ASP A 292 26.51 -26.13 26.23
C ASP A 292 27.66 -25.89 25.25
N VAL A 293 27.97 -24.62 24.99
CA VAL A 293 29.30 -24.20 24.51
C VAL A 293 29.66 -22.91 25.26
N ASP A 294 30.35 -23.08 26.38
CA ASP A 294 31.21 -22.05 26.99
C ASP A 294 32.51 -21.89 26.16
N ILE A 295 33.28 -20.84 26.49
CA ILE A 295 34.70 -20.53 26.10
C ILE A 295 34.81 -19.79 24.76
N GLU A 296 35.45 -18.62 24.59
CA GLU A 296 36.35 -17.73 25.35
C GLU A 296 36.21 -16.34 24.64
N GLY A 297 36.27 -15.17 25.28
CA GLY A 297 37.44 -14.68 25.99
C GLY A 297 38.56 -14.30 25.01
N LEU A 298 38.41 -13.24 24.20
CA LEU A 298 39.55 -12.61 23.55
C LEU A 298 39.51 -11.09 23.70
N ASP A 299 40.63 -10.64 24.22
CA ASP A 299 41.01 -9.33 24.69
C ASP A 299 41.08 -8.25 23.60
N GLU A 300 41.14 -7.03 24.14
CA GLU A 300 41.61 -5.78 23.58
C GLU A 300 42.89 -5.94 22.72
N ASP A 301 42.98 -5.21 21.60
CA ASP A 301 44.07 -4.27 21.32
C ASP A 301 43.94 -3.62 19.92
N GLU A 302 44.26 -2.31 19.90
CA GLU A 302 44.40 -1.32 18.80
C GLU A 302 43.16 -0.72 18.10
#